data_AF-A0A2N3XUJ2-F1
#
_entry.id   AF-A0A2N3XUJ2-F1
#
_cell.length_a   1.000
_cell.length_b   1.000
_cell.length_c   1.000
_cell.angle_alpha   90.00
_cell.angle_beta   90.00
_cell.angle_gamma   90.00
#
_symmetry.space_group_name_H-M   'P 1'
#
loop_
_entity.id
_entity.type
_entity.pdbx_description
1 polymer ?
#
loop_
_entity_poly.entity_id
_entity_poly.type
_entity_poly.pdbx_seq_one_letter_code
_entity_poly.pdbx_strand_id
1 'polypeptide(L)'
;MFRKWLTAVLGTAVLAGGTLLATPGAASADPQEAIGHELRPGQPYGGRERARDWLGSYLVNGQQVWCVQFALTAPDSGEEYQPGDELKTKWGTKIPDDVAANISYLLLRYGNTQSPDEAAALAHLLHSWTAAPRNQSDLDPTKDFSRIAYDVDAHYAKLPERAKTAVDGLKAEAAANRGPWKAELTAPDGEQTIGQAADWSLVVQRADGEGVGGVPVELAVTDAEVEGLNADGVVTTPKDGSPLALKVTPTGPNPKITGKLSAPAERPYVRQAVNQPETTQRVVSTGGEQELSVEATGTAVTAPGAVHVGKLDEESQAGIAGVSLRVTAADGSPTLRQDGTPLLGEDGQPLVLVTGADGTATVPGLRTPQGIKLTEIAPAKGYEEAFDEANPPSVTGTLKPGETLQLSLTNKPNTPTVPIHIPAGDPTPAEGGTPAGLLGGLAGLTLVAAFGTVAVRRRIGAGRQQ
;
A
#
# COMPACT_ATOMS: atom_id res chain seq x y z
N MET A 1 16.43 32.05 11.18
CA MET A 1 15.72 33.08 11.97
C MET A 1 15.13 32.43 13.20
N PHE A 2 15.43 32.97 14.39
CA PHE A 2 14.65 33.01 15.65
C PHE A 2 13.83 31.78 16.08
N ARG A 3 13.90 31.25 17.30
CA ARG A 3 14.55 31.66 18.56
C ARG A 3 14.42 30.49 19.55
N LYS A 4 15.50 30.18 20.28
CA LYS A 4 15.47 29.43 21.54
C LYS A 4 14.71 30.25 22.59
N TRP A 5 13.89 29.61 23.42
CA TRP A 5 13.57 30.11 24.75
C TRP A 5 13.58 28.96 25.77
N LEU A 6 14.53 29.10 26.69
CA LEU A 6 14.66 28.39 27.94
C LEU A 6 14.32 29.44 29.00
N THR A 7 13.32 29.18 29.85
CA THR A 7 13.19 29.91 31.12
C THR A 7 12.54 29.01 32.15
N ALA A 8 13.34 28.63 33.15
CA ALA A 8 12.89 28.07 34.42
C ALA A 8 12.49 29.22 35.36
N VAL A 9 11.42 29.03 36.15
CA VAL A 9 11.23 29.76 37.41
C VAL A 9 10.69 28.78 38.46
N LEU A 10 11.51 28.57 39.50
CA LEU A 10 11.13 27.99 40.78
C LEU A 10 10.06 28.85 41.46
N GLY A 11 9.03 28.20 41.99
CA GLY A 11 8.06 28.80 42.90
C GLY A 11 7.81 27.88 44.09
N THR A 12 8.69 27.95 45.08
CA THR A 12 8.51 27.35 46.41
C THR A 12 7.44 28.13 47.16
N ALA A 13 6.34 27.48 47.54
CA ALA A 13 5.36 28.03 48.48
C ALA A 13 5.20 27.10 49.69
N VAL A 14 5.16 27.75 50.85
CA VAL A 14 5.44 27.26 52.20
C VAL A 14 4.26 26.48 52.79
N LEU A 15 4.61 25.40 53.51
CA LEU A 15 3.78 24.63 54.45
C LEU A 15 3.16 25.51 55.55
N ALA A 16 1.85 25.38 55.76
CA ALA A 16 1.22 25.59 57.07
C ALA A 16 -0.12 24.83 57.19
N GLY A 17 -0.15 23.82 58.08
CA GLY A 17 -1.23 23.59 59.04
C GLY A 17 -2.53 22.94 58.54
N GLY A 18 -2.69 21.64 58.80
CA GLY A 18 -3.99 20.97 58.76
C GLY A 18 -3.89 19.45 58.74
N THR A 19 -3.39 18.83 59.81
CA THR A 19 -3.53 17.37 60.03
C THR A 19 -5.00 17.01 60.26
N LEU A 20 -5.73 16.78 59.18
CA LEU A 20 -6.83 15.83 59.19
C LEU A 20 -6.20 14.47 58.84
N LEU A 21 -6.14 13.58 59.84
CA LEU A 21 -5.98 12.15 59.61
C LEU A 21 -7.22 11.68 58.84
N ALA A 22 -7.25 11.94 57.53
CA ALA A 22 -8.06 11.17 56.61
C ALA A 22 -7.39 9.80 56.57
N THR A 23 -7.85 8.89 57.42
CA THR A 23 -7.75 7.47 57.11
C THR A 23 -8.23 7.33 55.67
N PRO A 24 -7.42 6.85 54.71
CA PRO A 24 -7.97 6.44 53.43
C PRO A 24 -9.02 5.39 53.79
N GLY A 25 -10.30 5.78 53.69
CA GLY A 25 -11.37 4.80 53.68
C GLY A 25 -11.01 3.92 52.52
N ALA A 26 -10.65 2.67 52.79
CA ALA A 26 -10.66 1.63 51.79
C ALA A 26 -12.10 1.64 51.25
N ALA A 27 -12.31 2.32 50.12
CA ALA A 27 -13.48 2.08 49.32
C ALA A 27 -13.34 0.59 48.96
N SER A 28 -14.16 -0.27 49.58
CA SER A 28 -14.26 -1.63 49.09
C SER A 28 -14.85 -1.49 47.70
N ALA A 29 -14.00 -1.63 46.70
CA ALA A 29 -14.43 -1.72 45.32
C ALA A 29 -15.39 -2.92 45.25
N ASP A 30 -16.64 -2.69 44.88
CA ASP A 30 -17.54 -3.79 44.52
C ASP A 30 -17.20 -4.23 43.08
N PRO A 31 -17.53 -5.48 42.70
CA PRO A 31 -17.44 -5.93 41.31
C PRO A 31 -18.21 -4.99 40.39
N GLN A 32 -17.52 -4.47 39.38
CA GLN A 32 -18.12 -3.58 38.39
C GLN A 32 -18.47 -4.38 37.14
N GLU A 33 -19.73 -4.81 37.06
CA GLU A 33 -20.30 -5.39 35.84
C GLU A 33 -20.34 -4.34 34.73
N ALA A 34 -19.95 -4.75 33.53
CA ALA A 34 -19.84 -3.87 32.36
C ALA A 34 -21.04 -4.11 31.42
N ILE A 35 -20.78 -4.77 30.29
CA ILE A 35 -21.77 -5.02 29.24
C ILE A 35 -22.14 -6.51 29.27
N GLY A 36 -23.45 -6.82 29.25
CA GLY A 36 -23.94 -8.19 29.34
C GLY A 36 -25.40 -8.29 29.75
N HIS A 37 -25.78 -9.49 30.19
CA HIS A 37 -27.13 -9.83 30.62
C HIS A 37 -27.12 -10.47 32.01
N GLU A 38 -28.09 -10.08 32.82
CA GLU A 38 -28.36 -10.71 34.11
C GLU A 38 -29.36 -11.87 33.92
N LEU A 39 -29.03 -13.04 34.46
CA LEU A 39 -29.89 -14.22 34.43
C LEU A 39 -30.56 -14.43 35.78
N ARG A 40 -31.87 -14.66 35.78
CA ARG A 40 -32.66 -14.95 36.98
C ARG A 40 -33.51 -16.22 36.83
N PRO A 41 -33.58 -17.09 37.87
CA PRO A 41 -32.65 -17.15 39.00
C PRO A 41 -31.24 -17.56 38.54
N GLY A 42 -30.23 -17.29 39.37
CA GLY A 42 -28.87 -17.79 39.15
C GLY A 42 -28.77 -19.31 39.37
N GLN A 43 -27.67 -19.92 38.94
CA GLN A 43 -27.36 -21.32 39.19
C GLN A 43 -27.05 -21.51 40.68
N PRO A 44 -27.78 -22.41 41.38
CA PRO A 44 -27.53 -22.68 42.79
C PRO A 44 -26.18 -23.38 42.99
N TYR A 45 -25.50 -23.05 44.09
CA TYR A 45 -24.31 -23.74 44.58
C TYR A 45 -24.13 -23.52 46.10
N GLY A 46 -23.35 -24.36 46.76
CA GLY A 46 -23.09 -24.32 48.20
C GLY A 46 -24.34 -24.60 49.05
N GLY A 47 -25.32 -25.30 48.49
CA GLY A 47 -26.62 -25.56 49.10
C GLY A 47 -27.50 -24.32 49.19
N ARG A 48 -27.25 -23.29 48.37
CA ARG A 48 -27.96 -22.01 48.39
C ARG A 48 -28.52 -21.66 47.02
N GLU A 49 -29.77 -21.21 47.02
CA GLU A 49 -30.36 -20.55 45.87
C GLU A 49 -29.65 -19.22 45.59
N ARG A 50 -29.57 -18.85 44.31
CA ARG A 50 -28.91 -17.61 43.87
C ARG A 50 -29.93 -16.74 43.16
N ALA A 51 -30.02 -15.48 43.58
CA ALA A 51 -30.97 -14.54 43.02
C ALA A 51 -30.71 -14.28 41.52
N ARG A 52 -29.42 -14.25 41.14
CA ARG A 52 -28.97 -13.95 39.79
C ARG A 52 -27.58 -14.50 39.49
N ASP A 53 -27.26 -14.61 38.20
CA ASP A 53 -25.91 -14.65 37.66
C ASP A 53 -25.72 -13.55 36.60
N TRP A 54 -24.48 -13.15 36.37
CA TRP A 54 -24.12 -12.20 35.31
C TRP A 54 -23.39 -12.92 34.18
N LEU A 55 -23.86 -12.73 32.94
CA LEU A 55 -23.15 -13.13 31.74
C LEU A 55 -22.76 -11.90 30.95
N GLY A 56 -21.49 -11.54 31.02
CA GLY A 56 -20.96 -10.38 30.36
C GLY A 56 -19.51 -10.13 30.76
N SER A 57 -19.04 -8.93 30.45
CA SER A 57 -17.74 -8.45 30.86
C SER A 57 -17.78 -7.74 32.21
N TYR A 58 -16.60 -7.49 32.76
CA TYR A 58 -16.37 -6.70 33.96
C TYR A 58 -15.40 -5.55 33.66
N LEU A 59 -15.42 -4.50 34.48
CA LEU A 59 -14.44 -3.43 34.45
C LEU A 59 -13.42 -3.62 35.58
N VAL A 60 -12.15 -3.73 35.21
CA VAL A 60 -11.01 -3.78 36.13
C VAL A 60 -10.04 -2.69 35.72
N ASN A 61 -9.80 -1.72 36.60
CA ASN A 61 -8.95 -0.55 36.30
C ASN A 61 -9.36 0.16 35.00
N GLY A 62 -10.67 0.26 34.74
CA GLY A 62 -11.23 0.86 33.53
C GLY A 62 -11.09 0.02 32.25
N GLN A 63 -10.55 -1.20 32.33
CA GLN A 63 -10.43 -2.12 31.20
C GLN A 63 -11.53 -3.18 31.23
N GLN A 64 -12.10 -3.48 30.07
CA GLN A 64 -13.05 -4.57 29.90
C GLN A 64 -12.31 -5.92 29.98
N VAL A 65 -12.77 -6.79 30.88
CA VAL A 65 -12.20 -8.13 31.09
C VAL A 65 -13.29 -9.19 31.15
N TRP A 66 -12.90 -10.43 30.89
CA TRP A 66 -13.79 -11.58 30.82
C TRP A 66 -13.38 -12.65 31.81
N CYS A 67 -14.34 -13.09 32.59
CA CYS A 67 -14.20 -14.13 33.59
C CYS A 67 -14.16 -15.52 32.93
N VAL A 68 -13.23 -16.38 33.36
CA VAL A 68 -13.04 -17.73 32.75
C VAL A 68 -13.15 -18.86 33.77
N GLN A 69 -13.59 -18.59 35.00
CA GLN A 69 -13.72 -19.60 36.05
C GLN A 69 -15.02 -19.40 36.83
N PHE A 70 -16.11 -19.94 36.26
CA PHE A 70 -17.45 -19.78 36.80
C PHE A 70 -17.51 -19.98 38.34
N ALA A 71 -18.34 -19.19 39.00
CA ALA A 71 -18.62 -19.18 40.44
C ALA A 71 -17.48 -18.72 41.39
N LEU A 72 -16.23 -18.58 40.95
CA LEU A 72 -15.23 -17.86 41.75
C LEU A 72 -15.63 -16.37 41.87
N THR A 73 -15.07 -15.66 42.84
CA THR A 73 -15.37 -14.25 43.09
C THR A 73 -15.05 -13.42 41.85
N ALA A 74 -16.04 -12.65 41.36
CA ALA A 74 -15.82 -11.71 40.26
C ALA A 74 -14.78 -10.66 40.65
N PRO A 75 -13.96 -10.17 39.71
CA PRO A 75 -13.01 -9.11 40.01
C PRO A 75 -13.72 -7.89 40.60
N ASP A 76 -13.16 -7.35 41.68
CA ASP A 76 -13.52 -6.00 42.09
C ASP A 76 -12.87 -4.95 41.17
N SER A 77 -13.41 -3.73 41.18
CA SER A 77 -12.92 -2.65 40.32
C SER A 77 -11.51 -2.14 40.66
N GLY A 78 -10.97 -2.50 41.83
CA GLY A 78 -9.61 -2.16 42.29
C GLY A 78 -8.65 -3.35 42.34
N GLU A 79 -9.05 -4.54 41.87
CA GLU A 79 -8.25 -5.76 41.95
C GLU A 79 -7.04 -5.63 41.04
N GLU A 80 -5.87 -5.93 41.59
CA GLU A 80 -4.64 -5.95 40.83
C GLU A 80 -4.48 -7.30 40.14
N TYR A 81 -4.10 -7.25 38.87
CA TYR A 81 -3.89 -8.43 38.04
C TYR A 81 -2.47 -8.46 37.50
N GLN A 82 -1.84 -9.63 37.57
CA GLN A 82 -0.53 -9.89 36.96
C GLN A 82 -0.66 -10.90 35.79
N PRO A 83 0.29 -10.90 34.84
CA PRO A 83 0.35 -11.96 33.82
C PRO A 83 0.34 -13.35 34.47
N GLY A 84 -0.50 -14.24 33.97
CA GLY A 84 -0.61 -15.62 34.42
C GLY A 84 -0.23 -16.63 33.34
N ASP A 85 -0.54 -17.89 33.60
CA ASP A 85 -0.28 -19.00 32.68
C ASP A 85 -1.24 -19.05 31.49
N GLU A 86 -0.94 -19.95 30.55
CA GLU A 86 -1.86 -20.39 29.52
C GLU A 86 -3.25 -20.73 30.11
N LEU A 87 -4.31 -20.30 29.42
CA LEU A 87 -5.68 -20.62 29.81
C LEU A 87 -5.91 -22.13 29.84
N LYS A 88 -6.37 -22.60 31.00
CA LYS A 88 -6.81 -23.97 31.25
C LYS A 88 -8.28 -23.98 31.61
N THR A 89 -8.89 -25.15 31.60
CA THR A 89 -10.20 -25.32 32.22
C THR A 89 -10.10 -25.05 33.72
N LYS A 90 -11.24 -24.77 34.36
CA LYS A 90 -11.40 -24.65 35.82
C LYS A 90 -10.82 -25.86 36.57
N TRP A 91 -10.79 -27.01 35.90
CA TRP A 91 -10.27 -28.27 36.44
C TRP A 91 -8.75 -28.42 36.32
N GLY A 92 -8.05 -27.43 35.77
CA GLY A 92 -6.61 -27.47 35.50
C GLY A 92 -6.24 -28.23 34.23
N THR A 93 -7.21 -28.67 33.44
CA THR A 93 -6.97 -29.41 32.19
C THR A 93 -6.60 -28.45 31.06
N LYS A 94 -5.67 -28.86 30.20
CA LYS A 94 -5.36 -28.15 28.96
C LYS A 94 -6.61 -28.05 28.09
N ILE A 95 -6.90 -26.87 27.54
CA ILE A 95 -7.99 -26.67 26.58
C ILE A 95 -7.57 -27.26 25.22
N PRO A 96 -8.46 -27.97 24.50
CA PRO A 96 -8.20 -28.44 23.14
C PRO A 96 -7.74 -27.31 22.22
N ASP A 97 -6.82 -27.59 21.30
CA ASP A 97 -6.13 -26.57 20.51
C ASP A 97 -7.11 -25.79 19.61
N ASP A 98 -8.13 -26.44 19.07
CA ASP A 98 -9.18 -25.83 18.25
C ASP A 98 -10.09 -24.89 19.07
N VAL A 99 -10.38 -25.26 20.32
CA VAL A 99 -11.14 -24.42 21.26
C VAL A 99 -10.31 -23.23 21.74
N ALA A 100 -9.03 -23.44 22.03
CA ALA A 100 -8.11 -22.35 22.37
C ALA A 100 -8.02 -21.32 21.24
N ALA A 101 -7.90 -21.78 19.99
CA ALA A 101 -7.88 -20.92 18.81
C ALA A 101 -9.21 -20.18 18.58
N ASN A 102 -10.36 -20.82 18.86
CA ASN A 102 -11.67 -20.14 18.87
C ASN A 102 -11.72 -19.02 19.91
N ILE A 103 -11.24 -19.28 21.14
CA ILE A 103 -11.19 -18.28 22.21
C ILE A 103 -10.31 -17.09 21.80
N SER A 104 -9.10 -17.33 21.30
CA SER A 104 -8.21 -16.26 20.83
C SER A 104 -8.87 -15.39 19.75
N TYR A 105 -9.52 -16.00 18.76
CA TYR A 105 -10.24 -15.26 17.71
C TYR A 105 -11.39 -14.41 18.29
N LEU A 106 -12.19 -14.99 19.19
CA LEU A 106 -13.31 -14.28 19.77
C LEU A 106 -12.87 -13.13 20.67
N LEU A 107 -11.76 -13.27 21.40
CA LEU A 107 -11.19 -12.18 22.20
C LEU A 107 -10.62 -11.07 21.31
N LEU A 108 -9.98 -11.42 20.19
CA LEU A 108 -9.51 -10.45 19.20
C LEU A 108 -10.67 -9.65 18.60
N ARG A 109 -11.78 -10.30 18.23
CA ARG A 109 -12.89 -9.65 17.51
C ARG A 109 -13.95 -9.04 18.40
N TYR A 110 -14.32 -9.71 19.49
CA TYR A 110 -15.45 -9.34 20.34
C TYR A 110 -15.03 -9.00 21.78
N GLY A 111 -13.73 -9.06 22.12
CA GLY A 111 -13.26 -8.73 23.46
C GLY A 111 -13.62 -7.31 23.92
N ASN A 112 -13.77 -6.39 22.97
CA ASN A 112 -14.17 -4.98 23.19
C ASN A 112 -15.60 -4.68 22.71
N THR A 113 -16.45 -5.69 22.50
CA THR A 113 -17.82 -5.46 22.02
C THR A 113 -18.59 -4.52 22.95
N GLN A 114 -19.40 -3.65 22.33
CA GLN A 114 -20.33 -2.76 23.01
C GLN A 114 -21.77 -3.31 23.01
N SER A 115 -21.98 -4.49 22.42
CA SER A 115 -23.29 -5.14 22.36
C SER A 115 -23.51 -6.02 23.59
N PRO A 116 -24.57 -5.80 24.39
CA PRO A 116 -24.93 -6.68 25.51
C PRO A 116 -25.16 -8.14 25.08
N ASP A 117 -25.73 -8.35 23.90
CA ASP A 117 -26.03 -9.68 23.36
C ASP A 117 -24.74 -10.43 22.98
N GLU A 118 -23.79 -9.76 22.31
CA GLU A 118 -22.49 -10.36 21.98
C GLU A 118 -21.64 -10.57 23.23
N ALA A 119 -21.72 -9.66 24.20
CA ALA A 119 -20.99 -9.79 25.45
C ALA A 119 -21.46 -11.00 26.25
N ALA A 120 -22.77 -11.17 26.42
CA ALA A 120 -23.30 -12.36 27.09
C ALA A 120 -22.99 -13.64 26.32
N ALA A 121 -23.04 -13.60 24.98
CA ALA A 121 -22.68 -14.73 24.13
C ALA A 121 -21.20 -15.12 24.29
N LEU A 122 -20.28 -14.14 24.29
CA LEU A 122 -18.85 -14.37 24.52
C LEU A 122 -18.60 -14.94 25.92
N ALA A 123 -19.19 -14.34 26.96
CA ALA A 123 -19.06 -14.85 28.33
C ALA A 123 -19.61 -16.28 28.48
N HIS A 124 -20.76 -16.56 27.86
CA HIS A 124 -21.35 -17.90 27.82
C HIS A 124 -20.40 -18.91 27.16
N LEU A 125 -19.87 -18.59 25.97
CA LEU A 125 -18.93 -19.46 25.25
C LEU A 125 -17.66 -19.70 26.07
N LEU A 126 -17.06 -18.65 26.63
CA LEU A 126 -15.89 -18.76 27.51
C LEU A 126 -16.16 -19.71 28.66
N HIS A 127 -17.24 -19.54 29.41
CA HIS A 127 -17.60 -20.43 30.52
C HIS A 127 -17.95 -21.86 30.05
N SER A 128 -18.59 -22.01 28.90
CA SER A 128 -18.91 -23.32 28.32
C SER A 128 -17.66 -24.14 27.98
N TRP A 129 -16.56 -23.47 27.59
CA TRP A 129 -15.30 -24.14 27.28
C TRP A 129 -14.37 -24.30 28.47
N THR A 130 -14.39 -23.33 29.38
CA THR A 130 -13.45 -23.27 30.50
C THR A 130 -13.99 -23.91 31.76
N ALA A 131 -15.31 -23.95 31.97
CA ALA A 131 -15.91 -24.41 33.23
C ALA A 131 -17.05 -25.42 33.05
N ALA A 132 -17.19 -26.04 31.87
CA ALA A 132 -18.17 -27.09 31.63
C ALA A 132 -18.02 -28.28 32.61
N PRO A 133 -19.12 -28.98 32.92
CA PRO A 133 -19.10 -30.16 33.77
C PRO A 133 -18.31 -31.28 33.12
N ARG A 134 -17.45 -31.96 33.90
CA ARG A 134 -16.81 -33.20 33.44
C ARG A 134 -17.79 -34.36 33.49
N ASN A 135 -18.77 -34.28 34.39
CA ASN A 135 -19.89 -35.18 34.55
C ASN A 135 -21.01 -34.49 35.35
N GLN A 136 -22.19 -35.11 35.43
CA GLN A 136 -23.37 -34.52 36.06
C GLN A 136 -23.17 -34.14 37.54
N SER A 137 -22.29 -34.83 38.28
CA SER A 137 -22.05 -34.53 39.69
C SER A 137 -21.33 -33.19 39.92
N ASP A 138 -20.69 -32.63 38.89
CA ASP A 138 -20.12 -31.28 38.97
C ASP A 138 -21.23 -30.20 38.94
N LEU A 139 -22.49 -30.53 38.61
CA LEU A 139 -23.65 -29.64 38.66
C LEU A 139 -24.49 -29.78 39.94
N ASP A 140 -24.05 -30.60 40.90
CA ASP A 140 -24.74 -30.76 42.18
C ASP A 140 -24.75 -29.43 42.96
N PRO A 141 -25.93 -28.86 43.30
CA PRO A 141 -26.02 -27.56 43.95
C PRO A 141 -25.44 -27.54 45.36
N THR A 142 -25.10 -28.68 45.96
CA THR A 142 -24.40 -28.75 47.24
C THR A 142 -22.90 -28.46 47.12
N LYS A 143 -22.33 -28.49 45.91
CA LYS A 143 -20.91 -28.17 45.67
C LYS A 143 -20.62 -26.70 45.94
N ASP A 144 -19.50 -26.43 46.57
CA ASP A 144 -19.03 -25.05 46.75
C ASP A 144 -18.58 -24.41 45.41
N PHE A 145 -18.29 -23.11 45.48
CA PHE A 145 -17.88 -22.29 44.34
C PHE A 145 -16.61 -22.81 43.62
N SER A 146 -15.72 -23.53 44.32
CA SER A 146 -14.50 -24.09 43.73
C SER A 146 -14.78 -25.37 42.94
N ARG A 147 -15.87 -26.08 43.24
CA ARG A 147 -16.20 -27.41 42.69
C ARG A 147 -17.41 -27.43 41.75
N ILE A 148 -18.28 -26.44 41.80
CA ILE A 148 -19.44 -26.35 40.90
C ILE A 148 -18.98 -26.01 39.46
N ALA A 149 -19.53 -26.73 38.48
CA ALA A 149 -19.38 -26.45 37.06
C ALA A 149 -20.40 -25.41 36.56
N TYR A 150 -20.12 -24.83 35.41
CA TYR A 150 -21.06 -24.00 34.68
C TYR A 150 -22.12 -24.87 33.99
N ASP A 151 -23.39 -24.71 34.36
CA ASP A 151 -24.51 -25.38 33.69
C ASP A 151 -24.80 -24.73 32.33
N VAL A 152 -24.18 -25.28 31.28
CA VAL A 152 -24.22 -24.72 29.91
C VAL A 152 -25.66 -24.59 29.42
N ASP A 153 -26.44 -25.67 29.51
CA ASP A 153 -27.80 -25.70 28.96
C ASP A 153 -28.75 -24.79 29.74
N ALA A 154 -28.66 -24.79 31.08
CA ALA A 154 -29.51 -23.95 31.90
C ALA A 154 -29.21 -22.45 31.71
N HIS A 155 -27.94 -22.08 31.52
CA HIS A 155 -27.57 -20.69 31.22
C HIS A 155 -28.00 -20.29 29.81
N TYR A 156 -27.76 -21.13 28.80
CA TYR A 156 -28.16 -20.84 27.42
C TYR A 156 -29.68 -20.66 27.31
N ALA A 157 -30.46 -21.54 27.94
CA ALA A 157 -31.93 -21.46 27.90
C ALA A 157 -32.49 -20.13 28.45
N LYS A 158 -31.79 -19.51 29.41
CA LYS A 158 -32.15 -18.23 30.04
C LYS A 158 -31.70 -17.00 29.27
N LEU A 159 -30.79 -17.14 28.28
CA LEU A 159 -30.35 -16.01 27.46
C LEU A 159 -31.52 -15.44 26.64
N PRO A 160 -31.54 -14.11 26.38
CA PRO A 160 -32.41 -13.54 25.37
C PRO A 160 -32.17 -14.16 23.99
N GLU A 161 -33.20 -14.23 23.14
CA GLU A 161 -33.09 -14.83 21.80
C GLU A 161 -32.00 -14.21 20.93
N ARG A 162 -31.76 -12.90 21.07
CA ARG A 162 -30.66 -12.21 20.37
C ARG A 162 -29.28 -12.68 20.85
N ALA A 163 -29.11 -12.86 22.16
CA ALA A 163 -27.88 -13.41 22.72
C ALA A 163 -27.67 -14.88 22.32
N LYS A 164 -28.74 -15.70 22.28
CA LYS A 164 -28.66 -17.08 21.74
C LYS A 164 -28.22 -17.10 20.28
N THR A 165 -28.81 -16.23 19.46
CA THR A 165 -28.41 -16.05 18.06
C THR A 165 -26.93 -15.64 17.95
N ALA A 166 -26.47 -14.74 18.83
CA ALA A 166 -25.08 -14.33 18.89
C ALA A 166 -24.16 -15.49 19.33
N VAL A 167 -24.56 -16.36 20.26
CA VAL A 167 -23.78 -17.57 20.63
C VAL A 167 -23.51 -18.43 19.40
N ASP A 168 -24.56 -18.72 18.61
CA ASP A 168 -24.42 -19.55 17.42
C ASP A 168 -23.56 -18.86 16.34
N GLY A 169 -23.77 -17.56 16.14
CA GLY A 169 -22.99 -16.74 15.21
C GLY A 169 -21.50 -16.70 15.56
N LEU A 170 -21.17 -16.30 16.79
CA LEU A 170 -19.78 -16.22 17.27
C LEU A 170 -19.09 -17.59 17.20
N LYS A 171 -19.78 -18.67 17.54
CA LYS A 171 -19.22 -20.02 17.43
C LYS A 171 -18.90 -20.41 15.99
N ALA A 172 -19.80 -20.10 15.05
CA ALA A 172 -19.57 -20.35 13.62
C ALA A 172 -18.43 -19.49 13.07
N GLU A 173 -18.40 -18.20 13.40
CA GLU A 173 -17.34 -17.28 12.99
C GLU A 173 -15.98 -17.69 13.52
N ALA A 174 -15.90 -18.10 14.79
CA ALA A 174 -14.66 -18.61 15.39
C ALA A 174 -14.16 -19.87 14.69
N ALA A 175 -15.05 -20.84 14.45
CA ALA A 175 -14.67 -22.06 13.74
C ALA A 175 -14.14 -21.77 12.32
N ALA A 176 -14.71 -20.77 11.65
CA ALA A 176 -14.32 -20.36 10.30
C ALA A 176 -13.10 -19.43 10.26
N ASN A 177 -12.67 -18.80 11.35
CA ASN A 177 -11.61 -17.78 11.30
C ASN A 177 -10.54 -17.93 12.39
N ARG A 178 -10.57 -19.00 13.18
CA ARG A 178 -9.56 -19.26 14.21
C ARG A 178 -8.13 -19.30 13.65
N GLY A 179 -7.19 -18.92 14.50
CA GLY A 179 -5.77 -18.97 14.21
C GLY A 179 -5.20 -20.39 14.13
N PRO A 180 -3.88 -20.53 13.86
CA PRO A 180 -2.94 -19.43 13.65
C PRO A 180 -3.13 -18.78 12.28
N TRP A 181 -2.97 -17.46 12.22
CA TRP A 181 -2.95 -16.74 10.95
C TRP A 181 -1.53 -16.54 10.45
N LYS A 182 -1.40 -16.41 9.14
CA LYS A 182 -0.22 -15.92 8.45
C LYS A 182 -0.61 -14.71 7.63
N ALA A 183 0.31 -13.76 7.51
CA ALA A 183 0.15 -12.63 6.63
C ALA A 183 1.35 -12.55 5.70
N GLU A 184 1.10 -12.18 4.45
CA GLU A 184 2.11 -12.01 3.42
C GLU A 184 1.80 -10.75 2.62
N LEU A 185 2.84 -9.98 2.34
CA LEU A 185 2.77 -8.85 1.43
C LEU A 185 3.77 -9.12 0.30
N THR A 186 3.33 -8.98 -0.94
CA THR A 186 4.11 -9.35 -2.12
C THR A 186 4.11 -8.19 -3.11
N ALA A 187 5.30 -7.74 -3.52
CA ALA A 187 5.49 -6.80 -4.61
C ALA A 187 5.36 -7.54 -5.96
N PRO A 188 4.99 -6.85 -7.05
CA PRO A 188 4.99 -7.43 -8.39
C PRO A 188 6.40 -7.82 -8.82
N ASP A 189 6.49 -8.85 -9.66
CA ASP A 189 7.76 -9.29 -10.23
C ASP A 189 8.36 -8.23 -11.16
N GLY A 190 9.69 -8.07 -11.07
CA GLY A 190 10.46 -7.18 -11.94
C GLY A 190 10.55 -5.74 -11.46
N GLU A 191 11.24 -4.93 -12.27
CA GLU A 191 11.47 -3.52 -11.99
C GLU A 191 10.24 -2.68 -12.33
N GLN A 192 9.81 -1.83 -11.41
CA GLN A 192 8.67 -0.94 -11.58
C GLN A 192 9.09 0.39 -12.22
N THR A 193 8.13 1.17 -12.71
CA THR A 193 8.39 2.53 -13.23
C THR A 193 7.86 3.57 -12.25
N ILE A 194 8.73 4.51 -11.83
CA ILE A 194 8.37 5.64 -10.96
C ILE A 194 7.25 6.45 -11.61
N GLY A 195 6.18 6.69 -10.86
CA GLY A 195 4.97 7.37 -11.32
C GLY A 195 3.95 6.47 -12.05
N GLN A 196 4.21 5.17 -12.19
CA GLN A 196 3.24 4.20 -12.72
C GLN A 196 2.79 3.23 -11.62
N ALA A 197 1.47 3.10 -11.44
CA ALA A 197 0.89 2.21 -10.45
C ALA A 197 1.09 0.73 -10.83
N ALA A 198 1.37 -0.10 -9.84
CA ALA A 198 1.41 -1.55 -9.96
C ALA A 198 0.64 -2.22 -8.82
N ASP A 199 0.17 -3.44 -9.05
CA ASP A 199 -0.57 -4.23 -8.07
C ASP A 199 0.38 -4.99 -7.14
N TRP A 200 0.36 -4.62 -5.86
CA TRP A 200 0.97 -5.40 -4.78
C TRP A 200 -0.14 -6.23 -4.12
N SER A 201 0.20 -7.39 -3.56
CA SER A 201 -0.79 -8.30 -2.97
C SER A 201 -0.58 -8.41 -1.46
N LEU A 202 -1.62 -8.14 -0.68
CA LEU A 202 -1.65 -8.40 0.76
C LEU A 202 -2.63 -9.55 1.04
N VAL A 203 -2.13 -10.57 1.70
CA VAL A 203 -2.87 -11.80 1.98
C VAL A 203 -2.81 -12.09 3.47
N VAL A 204 -3.97 -12.39 4.06
CA VAL A 204 -4.06 -12.93 5.43
C VAL A 204 -4.78 -14.26 5.34
N GLN A 205 -4.16 -15.33 5.82
CA GLN A 205 -4.65 -16.70 5.68
C GLN A 205 -4.60 -17.46 6.99
N ARG A 206 -5.52 -18.42 7.12
CA ARG A 206 -5.50 -19.43 8.17
C ARG A 206 -4.46 -20.51 7.85
N ALA A 207 -4.23 -21.40 8.82
CA ALA A 207 -3.29 -22.52 8.67
C ALA A 207 -3.63 -23.49 7.50
N ASP A 208 -4.90 -23.56 7.09
CA ASP A 208 -5.36 -24.39 5.96
C ASP A 208 -5.30 -23.66 4.60
N GLY A 209 -4.82 -22.42 4.57
CA GLY A 209 -4.65 -21.62 3.36
C GLY A 209 -5.88 -20.84 2.91
N GLU A 210 -7.02 -20.98 3.60
CA GLU A 210 -8.17 -20.12 3.34
C GLU A 210 -7.92 -18.70 3.87
N GLY A 211 -8.39 -17.71 3.10
CA GLY A 211 -8.18 -16.30 3.44
C GLY A 211 -9.11 -15.80 4.53
N VAL A 212 -8.64 -14.79 5.28
CA VAL A 212 -9.37 -14.16 6.39
C VAL A 212 -9.76 -12.75 6.00
N GLY A 213 -11.07 -12.49 5.98
CA GLY A 213 -11.62 -11.19 5.62
C GLY A 213 -11.77 -10.21 6.77
N GLY A 214 -11.91 -8.92 6.44
CA GLY A 214 -12.19 -7.87 7.43
C GLY A 214 -11.04 -7.62 8.41
N VAL A 215 -9.80 -7.94 8.03
CA VAL A 215 -8.62 -7.74 8.88
C VAL A 215 -8.06 -6.34 8.64
N PRO A 216 -8.06 -5.44 9.65
CA PRO A 216 -7.40 -4.15 9.55
C PRO A 216 -5.88 -4.35 9.59
N VAL A 217 -5.17 -3.68 8.69
CA VAL A 217 -3.72 -3.71 8.57
C VAL A 217 -3.20 -2.28 8.48
N GLU A 218 -2.38 -1.88 9.44
CA GLU A 218 -1.68 -0.59 9.44
C GLU A 218 -0.47 -0.68 8.52
N LEU A 219 -0.38 0.21 7.54
CA LEU A 219 0.70 0.25 6.55
C LEU A 219 1.60 1.47 6.78
N ALA A 220 2.90 1.23 6.73
CA ALA A 220 3.90 2.28 6.57
C ALA A 220 4.55 2.15 5.19
N VAL A 221 4.63 3.28 4.47
CA VAL A 221 5.03 3.34 3.07
C VAL A 221 6.26 4.24 2.92
N THR A 222 7.24 3.80 2.13
CA THR A 222 8.45 4.55 1.78
C THR A 222 8.65 4.50 0.28
N ASP A 223 9.06 5.62 -0.34
CA ASP A 223 9.30 5.74 -1.78
C ASP A 223 8.12 5.27 -2.67
N ALA A 224 6.90 5.35 -2.13
CA ALA A 224 5.68 4.98 -2.85
C ALA A 224 4.45 5.71 -2.30
N GLU A 225 3.39 5.71 -3.09
CA GLU A 225 2.03 6.08 -2.69
C GLU A 225 1.10 4.87 -2.91
N VAL A 226 0.12 4.68 -2.02
CA VAL A 226 -0.85 3.58 -2.11
C VAL A 226 -2.25 4.18 -2.29
N GLU A 227 -2.93 3.82 -3.38
CA GLU A 227 -4.28 4.29 -3.66
C GLU A 227 -5.27 3.77 -2.60
N GLY A 228 -6.17 4.65 -2.14
CA GLY A 228 -7.20 4.28 -1.16
C GLY A 228 -6.67 4.04 0.26
N LEU A 229 -5.40 4.35 0.54
CA LEU A 229 -4.88 4.34 1.90
C LEU A 229 -5.56 5.46 2.71
N ASN A 230 -6.18 5.08 3.82
CA ASN A 230 -6.84 6.03 4.71
C ASN A 230 -5.80 6.95 5.38
N ALA A 231 -6.27 8.09 5.89
CA ALA A 231 -5.40 9.07 6.56
C ALA A 231 -4.74 8.52 7.84
N ASP A 232 -5.29 7.46 8.43
CA ASP A 232 -4.74 6.73 9.56
C ASP A 232 -3.75 5.62 9.15
N GLY A 233 -3.50 5.43 7.85
CA GLY A 233 -2.60 4.40 7.33
C GLY A 233 -3.20 2.99 7.35
N VAL A 234 -4.50 2.82 7.60
CA VAL A 234 -5.13 1.50 7.74
C VAL A 234 -5.86 1.07 6.46
N VAL A 235 -5.62 -0.16 6.02
CA VAL A 235 -6.42 -0.86 5.00
C VAL A 235 -7.13 -2.07 5.61
N THR A 236 -8.23 -2.53 5.00
CA THR A 236 -8.96 -3.71 5.47
C THR A 236 -8.99 -4.80 4.39
N THR A 237 -8.69 -6.04 4.76
CA THR A 237 -8.80 -7.17 3.81
C THR A 237 -10.24 -7.37 3.34
N PRO A 238 -10.47 -7.79 2.09
CA PRO A 238 -11.80 -8.09 1.56
C PRO A 238 -12.59 -9.04 2.45
N LYS A 239 -13.89 -8.79 2.63
CA LYS A 239 -14.75 -9.59 3.54
C LYS A 239 -14.84 -11.08 3.15
N ASP A 240 -14.60 -11.40 1.89
CA ASP A 240 -14.63 -12.76 1.36
C ASP A 240 -13.29 -13.52 1.56
N GLY A 241 -12.29 -12.87 2.15
CA GLY A 241 -10.96 -13.45 2.37
C GLY A 241 -10.07 -13.48 1.12
N SER A 242 -10.52 -12.90 -0.01
CA SER A 242 -9.66 -12.78 -1.18
C SER A 242 -8.43 -11.86 -0.93
N PRO A 243 -7.32 -12.03 -1.67
CA PRO A 243 -6.17 -11.14 -1.57
C PRO A 243 -6.55 -9.68 -1.79
N LEU A 244 -6.03 -8.79 -0.93
CA LEU A 244 -6.16 -7.35 -1.14
C LEU A 244 -5.14 -6.89 -2.17
N ALA A 245 -5.61 -6.38 -3.31
CA ALA A 245 -4.76 -5.70 -4.28
C ALA A 245 -4.52 -4.25 -3.83
N LEU A 246 -3.27 -3.92 -3.54
CA LEU A 246 -2.81 -2.57 -3.23
C LEU A 246 -2.26 -1.95 -4.52
N LYS A 247 -2.87 -0.85 -4.97
CA LYS A 247 -2.37 -0.06 -6.11
C LYS A 247 -1.25 0.85 -5.62
N VAL A 248 -0.01 0.46 -5.88
CA VAL A 248 1.18 1.15 -5.39
C VAL A 248 1.87 1.88 -6.53
N THR A 249 2.09 3.19 -6.38
CA THR A 249 2.84 4.01 -7.33
C THR A 249 4.20 4.37 -6.72
N PRO A 250 5.33 3.85 -7.24
CA PRO A 250 6.63 4.25 -6.75
C PRO A 250 6.89 5.74 -6.97
N THR A 251 7.40 6.41 -5.94
CA THR A 251 7.86 7.81 -5.97
C THR A 251 9.37 7.92 -5.85
N GLY A 252 10.05 6.84 -5.48
CA GLY A 252 11.50 6.71 -5.41
C GLY A 252 11.98 5.34 -5.90
N PRO A 253 13.31 5.10 -5.90
CA PRO A 253 13.90 3.91 -6.48
C PRO A 253 13.73 2.63 -5.65
N ASN A 254 13.41 2.74 -4.35
CA ASN A 254 13.27 1.61 -3.44
C ASN A 254 11.89 1.61 -2.75
N PRO A 255 10.79 1.47 -3.50
CA PRO A 255 9.45 1.41 -2.90
C PRO A 255 9.39 0.29 -1.88
N LYS A 256 8.93 0.61 -0.68
CA LYS A 256 8.80 -0.33 0.45
C LYS A 256 7.48 -0.11 1.16
N ILE A 257 6.81 -1.22 1.48
CA ILE A 257 5.63 -1.23 2.33
C ILE A 257 5.89 -2.21 3.47
N THR A 258 5.66 -1.77 4.70
CA THR A 258 5.57 -2.64 5.87
C THR A 258 4.15 -2.60 6.40
N GLY A 259 3.61 -3.72 6.84
CA GLY A 259 2.29 -3.81 7.43
C GLY A 259 2.33 -4.41 8.84
N LYS A 260 1.41 -3.97 9.70
CA LYS A 260 1.16 -4.54 11.02
C LYS A 260 -0.31 -4.88 11.18
N LEU A 261 -0.61 -6.03 11.78
CA LEU A 261 -1.98 -6.41 12.11
C LEU A 261 -2.03 -7.23 13.41
N SER A 262 -3.16 -7.16 14.11
CA SER A 262 -3.48 -8.11 15.17
C SER A 262 -4.03 -9.40 14.58
N ALA A 263 -3.48 -10.53 15.01
CA ALA A 263 -3.95 -11.87 14.72
C ALA A 263 -4.29 -12.62 16.01
N PRO A 264 -5.11 -13.68 15.98
CA PRO A 264 -5.34 -14.51 17.16
C PRO A 264 -4.03 -15.10 17.65
N ALA A 265 -3.76 -14.97 18.94
CA ALA A 265 -2.67 -15.66 19.62
C ALA A 265 -2.87 -17.17 19.48
N GLU A 266 -1.77 -17.92 19.37
CA GLU A 266 -1.83 -19.39 19.26
C GLU A 266 -2.62 -20.01 20.42
N ARG A 267 -2.47 -19.44 21.61
CA ARG A 267 -3.25 -19.81 22.80
C ARG A 267 -3.52 -18.57 23.65
N PRO A 268 -4.70 -18.46 24.28
CA PRO A 268 -5.01 -17.37 25.17
C PRO A 268 -4.31 -17.56 26.53
N TYR A 269 -3.88 -16.44 27.12
CA TYR A 269 -3.29 -16.39 28.45
C TYR A 269 -4.21 -15.64 29.40
N VAL A 270 -4.22 -16.07 30.66
CA VAL A 270 -5.01 -15.40 31.70
C VAL A 270 -4.17 -14.36 32.42
N ARG A 271 -4.85 -13.41 33.05
CA ARG A 271 -4.31 -12.62 34.16
C ARG A 271 -4.82 -13.22 35.46
N GLN A 272 -3.97 -13.26 36.47
CA GLN A 272 -4.29 -13.77 37.80
C GLN A 272 -4.39 -12.61 38.80
N ALA A 273 -5.41 -12.65 39.65
CA ALA A 273 -5.58 -11.72 40.77
C ALA A 273 -4.40 -11.82 41.74
N VAL A 274 -3.93 -10.67 42.23
CA VAL A 274 -2.76 -10.59 43.13
C VAL A 274 -3.17 -10.82 44.58
N ASN A 275 -4.28 -10.24 45.01
CA ASN A 275 -4.67 -10.24 46.43
C ASN A 275 -5.29 -11.57 46.85
N GLN A 276 -6.07 -12.18 45.96
CA GLN A 276 -6.84 -13.40 46.22
C GLN A 276 -6.76 -14.40 45.05
N PRO A 277 -5.56 -14.87 44.68
CA PRO A 277 -5.33 -15.66 43.45
C PRO A 277 -6.10 -16.99 43.36
N GLU A 278 -6.55 -17.53 44.50
CA GLU A 278 -7.24 -18.81 44.60
C GLU A 278 -8.77 -18.70 44.68
N THR A 279 -9.29 -17.52 45.02
CA THR A 279 -10.72 -17.29 45.25
C THR A 279 -11.34 -16.28 44.28
N THR A 280 -10.52 -15.45 43.65
CA THR A 280 -10.93 -14.51 42.60
C THR A 280 -10.75 -15.13 41.21
N GLN A 281 -11.67 -14.82 40.30
CA GLN A 281 -11.62 -15.30 38.92
C GLN A 281 -10.35 -14.86 38.22
N ARG A 282 -9.73 -15.80 37.50
CA ARG A 282 -8.82 -15.43 36.41
C ARG A 282 -9.61 -14.71 35.33
N VAL A 283 -8.95 -13.76 34.67
CA VAL A 283 -9.57 -12.99 33.60
C VAL A 283 -8.75 -13.08 32.33
N VAL A 284 -9.43 -13.01 31.19
CA VAL A 284 -8.82 -12.73 29.89
C VAL A 284 -9.28 -11.35 29.43
N SER A 285 -8.37 -10.58 28.84
CA SER A 285 -8.71 -9.32 28.17
C SER A 285 -8.66 -9.54 26.65
N THR A 286 -8.47 -8.48 25.87
CA THR A 286 -8.09 -8.57 24.44
C THR A 286 -6.82 -9.40 24.16
N GLY A 287 -6.09 -9.85 25.20
CA GLY A 287 -4.81 -10.57 25.12
C GLY A 287 -4.86 -11.97 24.49
N GLY A 288 -5.93 -12.31 23.76
CA GLY A 288 -5.95 -13.41 22.80
C GLY A 288 -5.36 -13.03 21.44
N GLU A 289 -4.56 -11.96 21.36
CA GLU A 289 -3.97 -11.46 20.13
C GLU A 289 -2.44 -11.47 20.14
N GLN A 290 -1.86 -11.53 18.96
CA GLN A 290 -0.44 -11.35 18.66
C GLN A 290 -0.30 -10.39 17.48
N GLU A 291 0.81 -9.65 17.41
CA GLU A 291 1.10 -8.80 16.26
C GLU A 291 1.78 -9.63 15.16
N LEU A 292 1.27 -9.56 13.93
CA LEU A 292 1.99 -10.02 12.74
C LEU A 292 2.52 -8.80 12.00
N SER A 293 3.76 -8.92 11.51
CA SER A 293 4.39 -7.93 10.65
C SER A 293 4.63 -8.52 9.26
N VAL A 294 4.37 -7.73 8.22
CA VAL A 294 4.66 -8.05 6.83
C VAL A 294 5.53 -6.98 6.20
N GLU A 295 6.31 -7.35 5.21
CA GLU A 295 7.16 -6.41 4.47
C GLU A 295 7.27 -6.86 3.02
N ALA A 296 7.20 -5.89 2.12
CA ALA A 296 7.57 -6.06 0.72
C ALA A 296 8.40 -4.86 0.25
N THR A 297 9.35 -5.15 -0.62
CA THR A 297 10.22 -4.17 -1.26
C THR A 297 10.24 -4.42 -2.76
N GLY A 298 10.25 -3.35 -3.55
CA GLY A 298 10.50 -3.41 -4.98
C GLY A 298 11.67 -2.51 -5.39
N THR A 299 12.05 -2.59 -6.65
CA THR A 299 12.91 -1.59 -7.29
C THR A 299 12.10 -0.81 -8.32
N ALA A 300 12.41 0.47 -8.48
CA ALA A 300 11.79 1.29 -9.50
C ALA A 300 12.78 2.19 -10.22
N VAL A 301 12.55 2.41 -11.51
CA VAL A 301 13.31 3.34 -12.35
C VAL A 301 12.40 4.40 -12.93
N THR A 302 12.95 5.56 -13.27
CA THR A 302 12.21 6.60 -13.97
C THR A 302 11.79 6.15 -15.36
N ALA A 303 10.68 6.68 -15.90
CA ALA A 303 10.27 6.35 -17.27
C ALA A 303 11.39 6.65 -18.29
N PRO A 304 11.64 5.74 -19.25
CA PRO A 304 12.69 5.96 -20.26
C PRO A 304 12.34 7.16 -21.13
N GLY A 305 13.38 7.88 -21.55
CA GLY A 305 13.26 9.01 -22.45
C GLY A 305 13.70 8.66 -23.87
N ALA A 306 13.47 9.59 -24.78
CA ALA A 306 13.99 9.52 -26.15
C ALA A 306 14.65 10.84 -26.54
N VAL A 307 15.59 10.81 -27.47
CA VAL A 307 16.14 12.01 -28.11
C VAL A 307 15.72 11.98 -29.56
N HIS A 308 15.05 13.02 -30.02
CA HIS A 308 14.79 13.26 -31.43
C HIS A 308 15.73 14.35 -31.91
N VAL A 309 16.45 14.06 -32.99
CA VAL A 309 17.43 14.96 -33.58
C VAL A 309 16.94 15.45 -34.92
N GLY A 310 17.04 16.76 -35.14
CA GLY A 310 16.72 17.41 -36.41
C GLY A 310 17.95 18.09 -36.99
N LYS A 311 18.21 17.87 -38.28
CA LYS A 311 19.20 18.62 -39.04
C LYS A 311 18.51 19.43 -40.11
N LEU A 312 18.68 20.73 -40.05
CA LEU A 312 17.99 21.67 -40.91
C LEU A 312 18.97 22.48 -41.74
N ASP A 313 18.55 22.85 -42.94
CA ASP A 313 19.18 23.88 -43.74
C ASP A 313 18.92 25.25 -43.10
N GLU A 314 19.97 26.05 -42.93
CA GLU A 314 19.89 27.32 -42.22
C GLU A 314 18.91 28.31 -42.88
N GLU A 315 18.85 28.33 -44.21
CA GLU A 315 18.02 29.29 -44.95
C GLU A 315 16.61 28.76 -45.22
N SER A 316 16.51 27.56 -45.80
CA SER A 316 15.24 26.97 -46.24
C SER A 316 14.49 26.24 -45.12
N GLN A 317 15.15 25.95 -44.00
CA GLN A 317 14.63 25.13 -42.90
C GLN A 317 14.22 23.71 -43.33
N ALA A 318 14.67 23.26 -44.51
CA ALA A 318 14.44 21.90 -45.00
C ALA A 318 15.32 20.90 -44.24
N GLY A 319 14.85 19.66 -44.09
CA GLY A 319 15.62 18.59 -43.49
C GLY A 319 16.84 18.19 -44.32
N ILE A 320 18.00 18.04 -43.68
CA ILE A 320 19.25 17.61 -44.33
C ILE A 320 19.49 16.13 -44.05
N ALA A 321 19.37 15.30 -45.08
CA ALA A 321 19.65 13.87 -45.01
C ALA A 321 21.15 13.56 -45.04
N GLY A 322 21.55 12.46 -44.39
CA GLY A 322 22.91 11.93 -44.47
C GLY A 322 23.95 12.60 -43.57
N VAL A 323 23.55 13.44 -42.61
CA VAL A 323 24.48 14.03 -41.64
C VAL A 323 24.79 13.04 -40.53
N SER A 324 26.08 12.90 -40.20
CA SER A 324 26.54 12.03 -39.11
C SER A 324 26.64 12.81 -37.80
N LEU A 325 25.90 12.36 -36.79
CA LEU A 325 25.75 13.03 -35.50
C LEU A 325 26.11 12.07 -34.37
N ARG A 326 27.10 12.44 -33.55
CA ARG A 326 27.45 11.69 -32.34
C ARG A 326 26.59 12.12 -31.17
N VAL A 327 26.02 11.15 -30.46
CA VAL A 327 25.23 11.34 -29.25
C VAL A 327 26.06 10.96 -28.03
N THR A 328 26.23 11.89 -27.09
CA THR A 328 26.97 11.67 -25.84
C THR A 328 26.20 12.20 -24.65
N ALA A 329 26.65 11.85 -23.45
CA ALA A 329 26.35 12.60 -22.24
C ALA A 329 26.96 14.01 -22.30
N ALA A 330 26.57 14.89 -21.36
CA ALA A 330 27.05 16.27 -21.31
C ALA A 330 28.57 16.41 -21.13
N ASP A 331 29.22 15.42 -20.53
CA ASP A 331 30.67 15.35 -20.31
C ASP A 331 31.45 14.71 -21.49
N GLY A 332 30.74 14.29 -22.55
CA GLY A 332 31.32 13.62 -23.71
C GLY A 332 31.44 12.10 -23.59
N SER A 333 31.10 11.51 -22.44
CA SER A 333 31.02 10.06 -22.28
C SER A 333 29.80 9.46 -23.01
N PRO A 334 29.72 8.13 -23.24
CA PRO A 334 28.52 7.53 -23.81
C PRO A 334 27.28 7.78 -22.95
N THR A 335 26.18 8.18 -23.60
CA THR A 335 24.85 8.24 -22.97
C THR A 335 24.44 6.87 -22.42
N LEU A 336 23.63 6.80 -21.37
CA LEU A 336 23.19 5.52 -20.80
C LEU A 336 21.81 5.11 -21.34
N ARG A 337 21.65 3.82 -21.66
CA ARG A 337 20.35 3.17 -21.83
C ARG A 337 19.65 3.00 -20.49
N GLN A 338 18.35 2.71 -20.53
CA GLN A 338 17.52 2.53 -19.34
C GLN A 338 18.08 1.49 -18.36
N ASP A 339 18.68 0.41 -18.87
CA ASP A 339 19.33 -0.65 -18.08
C ASP A 339 20.70 -0.26 -17.49
N GLY A 340 21.13 0.99 -17.68
CA GLY A 340 22.41 1.52 -17.23
C GLY A 340 23.59 1.21 -18.14
N THR A 341 23.39 0.49 -19.25
CA THR A 341 24.48 0.18 -20.19
C THR A 341 24.86 1.39 -21.07
N PRO A 342 26.14 1.54 -21.46
CA PRO A 342 26.57 2.57 -22.39
C PRO A 342 25.94 2.42 -23.79
N LEU A 343 25.42 3.51 -24.34
CA LEU A 343 24.92 3.62 -25.71
C LEU A 343 26.09 3.76 -26.69
N LEU A 344 26.58 2.61 -27.16
CA LEU A 344 27.72 2.51 -28.07
C LEU A 344 27.27 2.14 -29.49
N GLY A 345 28.06 2.58 -30.49
CA GLY A 345 28.03 2.07 -31.85
C GLY A 345 28.79 0.74 -31.99
N GLU A 346 28.85 0.20 -33.20
CA GLU A 346 29.55 -1.06 -33.51
C GLU A 346 31.07 -0.97 -33.27
N ASP A 347 31.61 0.23 -33.30
CA ASP A 347 33.02 0.55 -33.05
C ASP A 347 33.37 0.66 -31.55
N GLY A 348 32.40 0.47 -30.66
CA GLY A 348 32.57 0.62 -29.21
C GLY A 348 32.71 2.07 -28.74
N GLN A 349 32.51 3.05 -29.63
CA GLN A 349 32.49 4.48 -29.31
C GLN A 349 31.04 4.96 -29.06
N PRO A 350 30.82 6.17 -28.52
CA PRO A 350 29.48 6.71 -28.40
C PRO A 350 28.73 6.70 -29.74
N LEU A 351 27.45 6.32 -29.71
CA LEU A 351 26.63 6.12 -30.90
C LEU A 351 26.69 7.30 -31.88
N VAL A 352 26.92 6.96 -33.15
CA VAL A 352 26.79 7.88 -34.29
C VAL A 352 25.50 7.54 -35.03
N LEU A 353 24.65 8.55 -35.21
CA LEU A 353 23.43 8.50 -36.00
C LEU A 353 23.66 9.12 -37.37
N VAL A 354 22.93 8.65 -38.38
CA VAL A 354 22.85 9.31 -39.69
C VAL A 354 21.41 9.78 -39.89
N THR A 355 21.24 11.05 -40.25
CA THR A 355 19.89 11.60 -40.48
C THR A 355 19.21 10.97 -41.69
N GLY A 356 17.91 10.69 -41.55
CA GLY A 356 17.07 10.15 -42.60
C GLY A 356 16.72 11.17 -43.69
N ALA A 357 15.88 10.77 -44.64
CA ALA A 357 15.49 11.59 -45.80
C ALA A 357 14.80 12.91 -45.41
N ASP A 358 14.17 12.97 -44.24
CA ASP A 358 13.52 14.16 -43.68
C ASP A 358 14.45 14.98 -42.77
N GLY A 359 15.74 14.62 -42.72
CA GLY A 359 16.73 15.27 -41.87
C GLY A 359 16.65 14.89 -40.39
N THR A 360 15.92 13.84 -40.02
CA THR A 360 15.73 13.47 -38.61
C THR A 360 16.32 12.10 -38.25
N ALA A 361 16.55 11.89 -36.95
CA ALA A 361 16.79 10.56 -36.36
C ALA A 361 16.29 10.52 -34.90
N THR A 362 16.11 9.32 -34.34
CA THR A 362 15.61 9.15 -32.97
C THR A 362 16.40 8.09 -32.21
N VAL A 363 16.67 8.35 -30.94
CA VAL A 363 17.26 7.41 -29.99
C VAL A 363 16.27 7.16 -28.85
N PRO A 364 15.56 6.02 -28.83
CA PRO A 364 14.64 5.69 -27.74
C PRO A 364 15.36 4.98 -26.58
N GLY A 365 14.66 4.77 -25.47
CA GLY A 365 15.08 3.87 -24.39
C GLY A 365 16.26 4.37 -23.56
N LEU A 366 16.41 5.68 -23.45
CA LEU A 366 17.49 6.31 -22.71
C LEU A 366 17.13 6.46 -21.23
N ARG A 367 18.13 6.28 -20.37
CA ARG A 367 18.00 6.54 -18.93
C ARG A 367 17.56 7.98 -18.68
N THR A 368 16.81 8.21 -17.62
CA THR A 368 16.41 9.56 -17.22
C THR A 368 16.64 9.79 -15.72
N PRO A 369 16.79 11.05 -15.27
CA PRO A 369 17.21 12.19 -16.10
C PRO A 369 18.68 12.05 -16.52
N GLN A 370 19.06 12.59 -17.68
CA GLN A 370 20.46 12.75 -18.07
C GLN A 370 20.67 13.91 -19.04
N GLY A 371 21.86 14.51 -19.01
CA GLY A 371 22.27 15.52 -20.00
C GLY A 371 22.70 14.85 -21.31
N ILE A 372 22.22 15.37 -22.43
CA ILE A 372 22.52 14.86 -23.77
C ILE A 372 23.23 15.95 -24.56
N LYS A 373 24.33 15.60 -25.23
CA LYS A 373 25.02 16.45 -26.20
C LYS A 373 25.01 15.76 -27.57
N LEU A 374 24.61 16.52 -28.58
CA LEU A 374 24.66 16.14 -29.98
C LEU A 374 25.81 16.90 -30.64
N THR A 375 26.73 16.19 -31.29
CA THR A 375 27.88 16.80 -31.99
C THR A 375 27.90 16.32 -33.43
N GLU A 376 27.97 17.24 -34.38
CA GLU A 376 28.14 16.89 -35.79
C GLU A 376 29.57 16.42 -36.04
N ILE A 377 29.71 15.23 -36.63
CA ILE A 377 31.04 14.66 -36.91
C ILE A 377 31.32 14.54 -38.41
N ALA A 378 30.29 14.56 -39.24
CA ALA A 378 30.44 14.68 -40.69
C ALA A 378 29.20 15.36 -41.31
N PRO A 379 29.37 16.43 -42.09
CA PRO A 379 28.28 17.08 -42.80
C PRO A 379 27.79 16.22 -43.97
N ALA A 380 26.57 16.50 -44.42
CA ALA A 380 26.04 15.91 -45.66
C ALA A 380 26.72 16.54 -46.87
N LYS A 381 26.64 15.83 -48.01
CA LYS A 381 27.16 16.34 -49.26
C LYS A 381 26.49 17.67 -49.64
N GLY A 382 27.29 18.69 -49.94
CA GLY A 382 26.80 20.04 -50.25
C GLY A 382 26.72 20.98 -49.03
N TYR A 383 27.24 20.57 -47.88
CA TYR A 383 27.27 21.36 -46.63
C TYR A 383 28.66 21.39 -45.96
N GLU A 384 29.70 20.94 -46.66
CA GLU A 384 31.05 20.76 -46.12
C GLU A 384 31.82 22.08 -45.90
N GLU A 385 31.52 23.15 -46.66
CA GLU A 385 32.29 24.40 -46.63
C GLU A 385 32.24 25.11 -45.26
N ALA A 386 31.12 25.00 -44.54
CA ALA A 386 30.91 25.66 -43.27
C ALA A 386 31.29 24.78 -42.05
N PHE A 387 31.70 23.54 -42.27
CA PHE A 387 32.02 22.60 -41.20
C PHE A 387 33.49 22.72 -40.76
N ASP A 388 33.71 22.90 -39.45
CA ASP A 388 35.04 22.89 -38.84
C ASP A 388 35.20 21.65 -37.96
N GLU A 389 36.03 20.70 -38.39
CA GLU A 389 36.30 19.47 -37.64
C GLU A 389 36.98 19.73 -36.29
N ALA A 390 37.74 20.82 -36.15
CA ALA A 390 38.38 21.19 -34.89
C ALA A 390 37.38 21.80 -33.89
N ASN A 391 36.28 22.37 -34.38
CA ASN A 391 35.23 22.99 -33.57
C ASN A 391 33.83 22.59 -34.08
N PRO A 392 33.47 21.30 -34.00
CA PRO A 392 32.25 20.81 -34.62
C PRO A 392 31.00 21.44 -33.98
N PRO A 393 29.97 21.77 -34.78
CA PRO A 393 28.68 22.22 -34.27
C PRO A 393 28.11 21.25 -33.23
N SER A 394 27.59 21.77 -32.12
CA SER A 394 26.97 20.95 -31.09
C SER A 394 25.85 21.66 -30.34
N VAL A 395 24.94 20.86 -29.78
CA VAL A 395 23.79 21.31 -28.97
C VAL A 395 23.61 20.37 -27.78
N THR A 396 23.22 20.93 -26.64
CA THR A 396 23.00 20.18 -25.39
C THR A 396 21.58 20.39 -24.89
N GLY A 397 20.99 19.35 -24.29
CA GLY A 397 19.73 19.43 -23.56
C GLY A 397 19.69 18.48 -22.38
N THR A 398 18.65 18.59 -21.55
CA THR A 398 18.41 17.66 -20.43
C THR A 398 17.21 16.79 -20.78
N LEU A 399 17.43 15.48 -20.82
CA LEU A 399 16.37 14.50 -21.00
C LEU A 399 15.69 14.24 -19.66
N LYS A 400 14.39 14.53 -19.56
CA LYS A 400 13.58 14.26 -18.36
C LYS A 400 12.85 12.92 -18.47
N PRO A 401 12.40 12.35 -17.34
CA PRO A 401 11.63 11.10 -17.33
C PRO A 401 10.43 11.11 -18.28
N GLY A 402 10.33 10.08 -19.11
CA GLY A 402 9.22 9.87 -20.05
C GLY A 402 9.12 10.85 -21.22
N GLU A 403 9.99 11.85 -21.31
CA GLU A 403 9.94 12.87 -22.35
C GLU A 403 10.75 12.47 -23.59
N THR A 404 10.42 13.10 -24.72
CA THR A 404 11.29 13.15 -25.89
C THR A 404 12.01 14.50 -25.94
N LEU A 405 13.32 14.50 -25.74
CA LEU A 405 14.16 15.69 -25.89
C LEU A 405 14.36 15.99 -27.38
N GLN A 406 13.97 17.20 -27.80
CA GLN A 406 14.13 17.70 -29.15
C GLN A 406 15.43 18.49 -29.26
N LEU A 407 16.35 18.07 -30.13
CA LEU A 407 17.61 18.76 -30.40
C LEU A 407 17.74 19.03 -31.89
N SER A 408 18.06 20.27 -32.27
CA SER A 408 18.23 20.63 -33.68
C SER A 408 19.54 21.38 -33.92
N LEU A 409 20.16 21.12 -35.08
CA LEU A 409 21.35 21.81 -35.58
C LEU A 409 21.09 22.29 -37.02
N THR A 410 21.53 23.50 -37.35
CA THR A 410 21.44 24.06 -38.70
C THR A 410 22.78 23.99 -39.43
N ASN A 411 22.78 23.76 -40.75
CA ASN A 411 23.98 23.90 -41.59
C ASN A 411 23.72 24.88 -42.72
N LYS A 412 24.78 25.58 -43.11
CA LYS A 412 24.79 26.43 -44.28
C LYS A 412 25.18 25.62 -45.52
N PRO A 413 24.42 25.66 -46.62
CA PRO A 413 24.79 24.99 -47.84
C PRO A 413 26.05 25.62 -48.45
N ASN A 414 26.81 24.82 -49.20
CA ASN A 414 27.99 25.29 -49.92
C ASN A 414 27.62 26.39 -50.90
N THR A 415 28.54 27.33 -51.11
CA THR A 415 28.34 28.42 -52.06
C THR A 415 28.39 27.86 -53.48
N PRO A 416 27.32 27.99 -54.29
CA PRO A 416 27.32 27.45 -55.64
C PRO A 416 28.40 28.14 -56.49
N THR A 417 29.44 27.39 -56.86
CA THR A 417 30.43 27.84 -57.84
C THR A 417 29.81 27.72 -59.23
N VAL A 418 29.22 28.81 -59.73
CA VAL A 418 28.82 28.91 -61.14
C VAL A 418 30.10 29.09 -61.97
N PRO A 419 30.42 28.22 -62.94
CA PRO A 419 31.52 28.48 -63.86
C PRO A 419 31.18 29.70 -64.73
N ILE A 420 31.94 30.80 -64.57
CA ILE A 420 31.69 32.06 -65.29
C ILE A 420 32.25 32.00 -66.74
N HIS A 421 32.81 30.86 -67.17
CA HIS A 421 33.27 30.67 -68.55
C HIS A 421 32.51 29.56 -69.25
N ILE A 422 31.51 29.96 -70.05
CA ILE A 422 31.07 29.20 -71.22
C ILE A 422 32.04 29.61 -72.34
N PRO A 423 32.84 28.71 -72.95
CA PRO A 423 33.55 29.02 -74.17
C PRO A 423 32.52 29.31 -75.26
N ALA A 424 32.42 30.56 -75.70
CA ALA A 424 31.66 30.90 -76.89
C ALA A 424 32.36 30.24 -78.09
N GLY A 425 31.73 29.22 -78.67
CA GLY A 425 32.16 28.70 -79.97
C GLY A 425 31.94 29.76 -81.05
N ASP A 426 32.94 29.98 -81.89
CA ASP A 426 32.87 30.90 -83.03
C ASP A 426 31.73 30.54 -83.99
N PRO A 427 30.97 31.53 -84.52
CA PRO A 427 29.87 31.27 -85.42
C PRO A 427 30.37 30.99 -86.85
N THR A 428 30.10 29.78 -87.36
CA THR A 428 30.08 29.51 -88.80
C THR A 428 28.69 29.80 -89.38
N PRO A 429 28.56 30.52 -90.52
CA PRO A 429 27.27 30.74 -91.17
C PRO A 429 26.89 29.53 -92.03
N ALA A 430 25.64 29.07 -91.94
CA ALA A 430 25.05 28.21 -92.95
C ALA A 430 23.55 28.53 -93.15
N GLU A 431 23.18 28.50 -94.41
CA GLU A 431 21.98 29.02 -95.05
C GLU A 431 20.72 28.16 -94.80
N GLY A 432 19.57 28.85 -94.78
CA GLY A 432 18.37 28.45 -95.54
C GLY A 432 17.51 27.28 -95.06
N GLY A 433 16.30 27.61 -94.54
CA GLY A 433 15.15 26.70 -94.61
C GLY A 433 14.09 26.91 -93.51
N THR A 434 13.11 27.79 -93.74
CA THR A 434 11.76 27.71 -93.13
C THR A 434 10.83 26.91 -94.06
N PRO A 435 9.64 26.39 -93.65
CA PRO A 435 8.74 26.86 -92.56
C PRO A 435 8.15 25.66 -91.74
N ALA A 436 7.13 25.69 -90.87
CA ALA A 436 6.09 26.61 -90.43
C ALA A 436 5.53 26.08 -89.08
N GLY A 437 4.89 26.93 -88.26
CA GLY A 437 3.78 26.47 -87.42
C GLY A 437 3.70 26.97 -85.97
N LEU A 438 2.70 27.83 -85.72
CA LEU A 438 2.01 28.17 -84.45
C LEU A 438 2.82 28.92 -83.37
N LEU A 439 2.65 30.23 -83.13
CA LEU A 439 1.50 31.03 -82.64
C LEU A 439 0.89 30.61 -81.28
N GLY A 440 1.05 31.53 -80.32
CA GLY A 440 0.20 31.74 -79.13
C GLY A 440 0.79 31.17 -77.84
N GLY A 441 0.92 31.88 -76.73
CA GLY A 441 0.45 33.19 -76.31
C GLY A 441 0.77 33.36 -74.82
N LEU A 442 1.15 34.57 -74.43
CA LEU A 442 1.41 34.98 -73.06
C LEU A 442 0.11 35.12 -72.24
N ALA A 443 0.29 35.07 -70.91
CA ALA A 443 -0.51 35.66 -69.83
C ALA A 443 -1.34 34.72 -68.96
N GLY A 444 -1.18 34.84 -67.64
CA GLY A 444 -2.08 34.25 -66.65
C GLY A 444 -1.52 34.16 -65.23
N LEU A 445 -1.45 35.30 -64.54
CA LEU A 445 -1.19 35.44 -63.11
C LEU A 445 -2.50 35.16 -62.32
N THR A 446 -2.46 34.41 -61.21
CA THR A 446 -3.31 34.50 -59.96
C THR A 446 -3.27 33.17 -59.18
N LEU A 447 -2.80 33.10 -57.91
CA LEU A 447 -3.38 33.46 -56.60
C LEU A 447 -4.14 32.29 -55.90
N VAL A 448 -3.52 31.78 -54.81
CA VAL A 448 -4.02 31.17 -53.55
C VAL A 448 -5.29 30.31 -53.56
N ALA A 449 -5.17 29.09 -53.01
CA ALA A 449 -6.19 28.51 -52.14
C ALA A 449 -5.60 27.52 -51.12
N ALA A 450 -5.94 27.76 -49.85
CA ALA A 450 -5.66 26.92 -48.70
C ALA A 450 -6.69 25.78 -48.53
N PHE A 451 -6.45 24.96 -47.50
CA PHE A 451 -7.31 23.99 -46.79
C PHE A 451 -7.13 22.51 -47.09
N GLY A 452 -7.03 21.72 -46.01
CA GLY A 452 -7.25 20.28 -46.08
C GLY A 452 -6.90 19.47 -44.83
N THR A 453 -7.26 19.90 -43.62
CA THR A 453 -7.33 19.02 -42.45
C THR A 453 -8.33 17.89 -42.70
N VAL A 454 -7.89 16.63 -42.62
CA VAL A 454 -8.78 15.45 -42.65
C VAL A 454 -9.06 15.00 -41.23
N ALA A 455 -10.22 15.36 -40.72
CA ALA A 455 -10.87 14.70 -39.59
C ALA A 455 -11.70 13.53 -40.11
N VAL A 456 -11.36 12.30 -39.73
CA VAL A 456 -12.19 11.11 -39.97
C VAL A 456 -13.17 10.96 -38.80
N ARG A 457 -14.47 11.02 -39.09
CA ARG A 457 -15.54 10.61 -38.18
C ARG A 457 -16.63 9.84 -38.94
N ARG A 458 -16.83 8.56 -38.58
CA ARG A 458 -18.10 7.81 -38.68
C ARG A 458 -18.14 6.87 -37.45
N ARG A 459 -19.07 7.08 -36.50
CA ARG A 459 -20.47 6.57 -36.43
C ARG A 459 -20.51 5.04 -36.35
N ILE A 460 -21.31 4.34 -35.52
CA ILE A 460 -22.39 4.58 -34.55
C ILE A 460 -22.52 3.26 -33.78
N GLY A 461 -22.96 3.31 -32.52
CA GLY A 461 -23.48 2.14 -31.81
C GLY A 461 -24.12 2.55 -30.49
N ALA A 462 -25.35 3.07 -30.55
CA ALA A 462 -26.19 3.31 -29.39
C ALA A 462 -26.91 2.02 -28.99
N GLY A 463 -26.86 1.69 -27.70
CA GLY A 463 -27.68 0.66 -27.07
C GLY A 463 -27.99 1.06 -25.62
N ARG A 464 -29.24 1.47 -25.40
CA ARG A 464 -29.89 1.89 -24.14
C ARG A 464 -30.18 0.66 -23.26
N GLN A 465 -30.11 0.78 -21.93
CA GLN A 465 -31.25 0.75 -21.00
C GLN A 465 -30.85 0.39 -19.55
N GLN A 466 -31.52 1.10 -18.63
CA GLN A 466 -31.74 0.89 -17.19
C GLN A 466 -30.60 1.20 -16.22
#